data_AF-A0A9E5YIL0-F1
#
_entry.id   AF-A0A9E5YIL0-F1
#
_cell.length_a   1.000
_cell.length_b   1.000
_cell.length_c   1.000
_cell.angle_alpha   90.00
_cell.angle_beta   90.00
_cell.angle_gamma   90.00
#
_symmetry.space_group_name_H-M   'P 1'
#
loop_
_entity.id
_entity.type
_entity.pdbx_description
1 polymer ?
#
loop_
_entity_poly.entity_id
_entity_poly.type
_entity_poly.pdbx_seq_one_letter_code
_entity_poly.pdbx_strand_id
1 'polypeptide(L)'
;MQYETDTKGLTNPAITFLKENGHTSIVTLGCGQQVNRIDNHLRLMAGLNLNYYVGIDCNPYIEMLSENLFMDPDNMTALLTQYYRGSPGRFRKAVNLFPGTFVEELTGVHCAVVVCQRVYPGFFWEDLIISMNPKLVLQEDLHGCERQKLRGKHYVRNWSKIRHFNLKPFRPWPIFPGEKNLILWRRRDFGEKQEESGKFRWLKRLCESFIG
;
A
#
# COMPACT_ATOMS: atom_id res chain seq x y z
N MET A 1 -27.28 -33.49 7.07
CA MET A 1 -27.86 -32.21 7.53
C MET A 1 -26.99 -31.11 6.94
N GLN A 2 -27.34 -30.66 5.73
CA GLN A 2 -26.65 -29.57 5.02
C GLN A 2 -27.05 -28.25 5.67
N TYR A 3 -26.08 -27.51 6.19
CA TYR A 3 -26.27 -26.08 6.43
C TYR A 3 -26.10 -25.38 5.09
N GLU A 4 -27.21 -25.21 4.36
CA GLU A 4 -27.29 -24.15 3.36
C GLU A 4 -27.36 -22.83 4.13
N THR A 5 -26.19 -22.19 4.32
CA THR A 5 -26.14 -20.80 4.76
C THR A 5 -26.60 -19.93 3.61
N ASP A 6 -27.87 -19.53 3.69
CA ASP A 6 -28.52 -18.52 2.88
C ASP A 6 -27.76 -17.19 3.00
N THR A 7 -26.75 -17.01 2.16
CA THR A 7 -25.89 -15.80 2.06
C THR A 7 -26.17 -15.01 0.78
N LYS A 8 -27.30 -15.29 0.11
CA LYS A 8 -27.77 -14.47 -1.00
C LYS A 8 -28.38 -13.17 -0.47
N GLY A 9 -27.55 -12.15 -0.23
CA GLY A 9 -28.05 -10.78 -0.13
C GLY A 9 -27.23 -9.79 0.72
N LEU A 10 -26.32 -10.25 1.58
CA LEU A 10 -25.47 -9.36 2.34
C LEU A 10 -24.22 -9.03 1.52
N THR A 11 -24.30 -7.94 0.73
CA THR A 11 -23.14 -7.43 0.02
C THR A 11 -22.09 -7.02 1.04
N ASN A 12 -20.93 -7.67 1.03
CA ASN A 12 -19.83 -7.34 1.94
C ASN A 12 -19.52 -5.81 1.85
N PRO A 13 -19.51 -5.08 2.97
CA PRO A 13 -19.34 -3.62 2.96
C PRO A 13 -17.98 -3.19 2.39
N ALA A 14 -16.92 -3.99 2.59
CA ALA A 14 -15.60 -3.74 2.01
C ALA A 14 -15.65 -3.81 0.48
N ILE A 15 -16.32 -4.84 -0.07
CA ILE A 15 -16.50 -5.00 -1.52
C ILE A 15 -17.28 -3.82 -2.09
N THR A 16 -18.37 -3.43 -1.45
CA THR A 16 -19.21 -2.31 -1.87
C THR A 16 -18.39 -1.02 -1.93
N PHE A 17 -17.68 -0.71 -0.85
CA PHE A 17 -16.83 0.48 -0.78
C PHE A 17 -15.73 0.49 -1.85
N LEU A 18 -15.05 -0.65 -2.05
CA LEU A 18 -13.93 -0.75 -2.98
C LEU A 18 -14.36 -0.77 -4.44
N LYS A 19 -15.55 -1.27 -4.77
CA LYS A 19 -16.10 -1.13 -6.13
C LYS A 19 -16.23 0.32 -6.56
N GLU A 20 -16.59 1.21 -5.63
CA GLU A 20 -16.74 2.64 -5.88
C GLU A 20 -15.39 3.37 -5.78
N ASN A 21 -14.63 3.09 -4.73
CA ASN A 21 -13.51 3.95 -4.31
C ASN A 21 -12.13 3.34 -4.57
N GLY A 22 -12.07 2.05 -4.89
CA GLY A 22 -10.85 1.26 -4.92
C GLY A 22 -9.73 1.87 -5.76
N HIS A 23 -10.06 2.47 -6.90
CA HIS A 23 -9.09 3.13 -7.78
C HIS A 23 -8.34 4.33 -7.15
N THR A 24 -8.80 4.83 -5.99
CA THR A 24 -8.14 5.84 -5.16
C THR A 24 -7.83 5.36 -3.75
N SER A 25 -7.90 4.05 -3.50
CA SER A 25 -7.67 3.46 -2.18
C SER A 25 -6.31 2.76 -2.09
N ILE A 26 -5.63 2.96 -0.97
CA ILE A 26 -4.66 1.99 -0.47
C ILE A 26 -5.39 0.97 0.40
N VAL A 27 -5.15 -0.31 0.15
CA VAL A 27 -5.80 -1.41 0.89
C VAL A 27 -4.72 -2.19 1.64
N THR A 28 -4.77 -2.18 2.97
CA THR A 28 -3.93 -3.05 3.79
C THR A 28 -4.67 -4.36 4.08
N LEU A 29 -4.07 -5.47 3.69
CA LEU A 29 -4.56 -6.83 3.91
C LEU A 29 -3.90 -7.42 5.15
N GLY A 30 -4.71 -7.95 6.06
CA GLY A 30 -4.22 -8.55 7.30
C GLY A 30 -3.68 -7.51 8.27
N CYS A 31 -4.36 -6.37 8.42
CA CYS A 31 -3.90 -5.30 9.31
C CYS A 31 -3.96 -5.64 10.80
N GLY A 32 -4.58 -6.77 11.15
CA GLY A 32 -4.83 -7.20 12.51
C GLY A 32 -5.85 -6.32 13.23
N GLN A 33 -5.94 -6.53 14.55
CA GLN A 33 -6.84 -5.78 15.43
C GLN A 33 -6.42 -4.32 15.63
N GLN A 34 -5.20 -3.94 15.25
CA GLN A 34 -4.65 -2.61 15.51
C GLN A 34 -3.90 -2.08 14.29
N VAL A 35 -4.41 -0.98 13.72
CA VAL A 35 -3.72 -0.22 12.68
C VAL A 35 -2.66 0.64 13.35
N ASN A 36 -1.40 0.32 13.12
CA ASN A 36 -0.24 1.01 13.66
C ASN A 36 0.91 1.05 12.64
N ARG A 37 1.88 1.93 12.87
CA ARG A 37 3.13 2.05 12.09
C ARG A 37 2.91 2.24 10.59
N ILE A 38 1.88 2.96 10.18
CA ILE A 38 1.44 3.06 8.79
C ILE A 38 2.19 4.14 7.98
N ASP A 39 3.40 4.52 8.41
CA ASP A 39 4.16 5.63 7.83
C ASP A 39 4.38 5.46 6.32
N ASN A 40 4.72 4.24 5.88
CA ASN A 40 4.90 3.96 4.45
C ASN A 40 3.59 3.93 3.67
N HIS A 41 2.49 3.51 4.30
CA HIS A 41 1.17 3.58 3.69
C HIS A 41 0.83 5.04 3.40
N LEU A 42 1.07 5.94 4.35
CA LEU A 42 0.86 7.38 4.17
C LEU A 42 1.76 7.97 3.08
N ARG A 43 3.03 7.59 3.02
CA ARG A 43 3.95 8.03 1.96
C ARG A 43 3.44 7.63 0.57
N LEU A 44 2.94 6.40 0.42
CA LEU A 44 2.32 5.94 -0.82
C LEU A 44 1.01 6.68 -1.11
N MET A 45 0.15 6.87 -0.11
CA MET A 45 -1.10 7.62 -0.29
C MET A 45 -0.84 9.04 -0.79
N ALA A 46 0.05 9.77 -0.12
CA ALA A 46 0.38 11.12 -0.51
C ALA A 46 1.07 11.17 -1.89
N GLY A 47 2.04 10.29 -2.13
CA GLY A 47 2.80 10.25 -3.39
C GLY A 47 1.98 9.86 -4.61
N LEU A 48 0.88 9.11 -4.42
CA LEU A 48 -0.05 8.72 -5.49
C LEU A 48 -1.37 9.48 -5.46
N ASN A 49 -1.52 10.46 -4.56
CA ASN A 49 -2.75 11.23 -4.35
C ASN A 49 -3.99 10.33 -4.15
N LEU A 50 -3.88 9.37 -3.22
CA LEU A 50 -4.94 8.42 -2.87
C LEU A 50 -5.84 8.95 -1.75
N ASN A 51 -7.15 8.83 -1.94
CA ASN A 51 -8.13 9.42 -1.06
C ASN A 51 -8.41 8.60 0.20
N TYR A 52 -8.30 7.27 0.11
CA TYR A 52 -8.80 6.38 1.15
C TYR A 52 -7.74 5.41 1.65
N TYR A 53 -7.70 5.27 2.97
CA TYR A 53 -7.00 4.20 3.64
C TYR A 53 -8.00 3.12 3.99
N VAL A 54 -7.79 1.89 3.52
CA VAL A 54 -8.71 0.78 3.75
C VAL A 54 -8.00 -0.32 4.54
N GLY A 55 -8.52 -0.64 5.73
CA GLY A 55 -8.04 -1.75 6.55
C GLY A 55 -8.93 -2.97 6.46
N ILE A 56 -8.37 -4.12 6.08
CA ILE A 56 -9.08 -5.40 5.94
C ILE A 56 -8.48 -6.42 6.88
N ASP A 57 -9.33 -7.05 7.69
CA ASP A 57 -8.94 -8.20 8.51
C ASP A 57 -10.17 -9.05 8.89
N CYS A 58 -9.97 -10.35 9.07
CA CYS A 58 -11.02 -11.27 9.52
C CYS A 58 -11.29 -11.19 11.03
N ASN A 59 -10.45 -10.47 11.78
CA ASN A 59 -10.69 -10.16 13.19
C ASN A 59 -12.03 -9.42 13.39
N PRO A 60 -12.74 -9.67 14.49
CA PRO A 60 -14.07 -9.11 14.73
C PRO A 60 -14.08 -7.59 14.97
N TYR A 61 -12.91 -6.99 15.23
CA TYR A 61 -12.74 -5.56 15.37
C TYR A 61 -11.35 -5.15 14.85
N ILE A 62 -11.26 -3.88 14.44
CA ILE A 62 -10.02 -3.22 14.06
C ILE A 62 -10.04 -1.83 14.69
N GLU A 63 -9.00 -1.49 15.44
CA GLU A 63 -8.84 -0.20 16.09
C GLU A 63 -7.68 0.59 15.47
N MET A 64 -7.83 1.91 15.40
CA MET A 64 -6.75 2.81 15.03
C MET A 64 -6.16 3.44 16.30
N LEU A 65 -5.02 2.93 16.75
CA LEU A 65 -4.37 3.40 17.97
C LEU A 65 -3.59 4.68 17.69
N SER A 66 -4.11 5.82 18.17
CA SER A 66 -3.52 7.13 17.88
C SER A 66 -2.07 7.29 18.37
N GLU A 67 -1.71 6.66 19.49
CA GLU A 67 -0.38 6.79 20.10
C GLU A 67 0.72 6.02 19.36
N ASN A 68 0.36 5.01 18.57
CA ASN A 68 1.31 4.16 17.83
C ASN A 68 1.01 4.14 16.32
N LEU A 69 0.18 5.07 15.84
CA LEU A 69 -0.22 5.11 14.45
C LEU A 69 0.99 5.35 13.53
N PHE A 70 1.95 6.15 14.00
CA PHE A 70 3.17 6.48 13.29
C PHE A 70 4.40 6.17 14.13
N MET A 71 5.44 5.62 13.49
CA MET A 71 6.77 5.51 14.08
C MET A 71 7.49 6.87 14.13
N ASP A 72 7.14 7.77 13.20
CA ASP A 72 7.71 9.11 13.05
C ASP A 72 6.58 10.15 13.00
N PRO A 73 5.94 10.46 14.17
CA PRO A 73 4.71 11.28 14.21
C PRO A 73 4.89 12.69 13.65
N ASP A 74 6.06 13.30 13.84
CA ASP A 74 6.35 14.66 13.38
C ASP A 74 6.36 14.73 11.85
N ASN A 75 7.12 13.84 11.19
CA ASN A 75 7.17 13.79 9.74
C ASN A 75 5.82 13.38 9.13
N MET A 76 5.08 12.47 9.78
CA MET A 76 3.75 12.07 9.30
C MET A 76 2.72 13.18 9.46
N THR A 77 2.78 13.95 10.55
CA THR A 77 1.92 15.11 10.76
C THR A 77 2.21 16.20 9.73
N ALA A 78 3.48 16.47 9.43
CA ALA A 78 3.87 17.42 8.38
C ALA A 78 3.37 16.97 6.99
N LEU A 79 3.55 15.69 6.65
CA LEU A 79 3.06 15.10 5.40
C LEU A 79 1.54 15.21 5.27
N LEU A 80 0.80 14.84 6.32
CA LEU A 80 -0.66 14.94 6.35
C LEU A 80 -1.14 16.38 6.28
N THR A 81 -0.43 17.32 6.91
CA THR A 81 -0.72 18.74 6.84
C THR A 81 -0.56 19.24 5.40
N GLN A 82 0.52 18.88 4.71
CA GLN A 82 0.69 19.21 3.30
C GLN A 82 -0.40 18.58 2.43
N TYR A 83 -0.65 17.28 2.60
CA TYR A 83 -1.60 16.52 1.81
C TYR A 83 -3.04 17.01 1.97
N TYR A 84 -3.46 17.27 3.21
CA TYR A 84 -4.81 17.72 3.55
C TYR A 84 -4.93 19.24 3.73
N ARG A 85 -4.03 20.03 3.11
CA ARG A 85 -4.08 21.51 3.08
C ARG A 85 -4.26 22.15 4.46
N GLY A 86 -3.43 21.76 5.41
CA GLY A 86 -3.42 22.29 6.78
C GLY A 86 -4.20 21.48 7.81
N SER A 87 -4.92 20.43 7.42
CA SER A 87 -5.84 19.71 8.31
C SER A 87 -5.52 18.21 8.42
N PRO A 88 -4.48 17.82 9.17
CA PRO A 88 -4.08 16.41 9.30
C PRO A 88 -5.18 15.51 9.87
N GLY A 89 -6.10 16.07 10.68
CA GLY A 89 -7.26 15.35 11.22
C GLY A 89 -8.23 14.81 10.15
N ARG A 90 -8.18 15.32 8.91
CA ARG A 90 -8.97 14.78 7.79
C ARG A 90 -8.59 13.35 7.43
N PHE A 91 -7.37 12.92 7.77
CA PHE A 91 -6.96 11.53 7.58
C PHE A 91 -7.92 10.54 8.26
N ARG A 92 -8.40 10.85 9.47
CA ARG A 92 -9.33 9.95 10.18
C ARG A 92 -10.65 9.73 9.43
N LYS A 93 -11.08 10.69 8.62
CA LYS A 93 -12.29 10.58 7.77
C LYS A 93 -12.03 9.78 6.49
N ALA A 94 -10.78 9.70 6.06
CA ALA A 94 -10.35 8.92 4.91
C ALA A 94 -10.09 7.44 5.25
N VAL A 95 -9.97 7.10 6.54
CA VAL A 95 -9.79 5.74 7.03
C VAL A 95 -11.12 5.00 7.04
N ASN A 96 -11.16 3.85 6.39
CA ASN A 96 -12.29 2.93 6.35
C ASN A 96 -11.78 1.55 6.78
N LEU A 97 -12.32 0.99 7.86
CA LEU A 97 -11.90 -0.28 8.42
C LEU A 97 -13.04 -1.29 8.28
N PHE A 98 -12.72 -2.48 7.79
CA PHE A 98 -13.69 -3.55 7.57
C PHE A 98 -13.26 -4.79 8.35
N PRO A 99 -13.56 -4.86 9.66
CA PRO A 99 -13.39 -6.07 10.44
C PRO A 99 -14.31 -7.19 9.93
N GLY A 100 -13.95 -8.44 10.24
CA GLY A 100 -14.72 -9.63 9.86
C GLY A 100 -14.74 -9.91 8.35
N THR A 101 -13.88 -9.26 7.56
CA THR A 101 -13.79 -9.47 6.12
C THR A 101 -12.64 -10.41 5.81
N PHE A 102 -12.94 -11.54 5.18
CA PHE A 102 -11.91 -12.44 4.66
C PHE A 102 -11.31 -11.82 3.40
N VAL A 103 -9.98 -11.84 3.29
CA VAL A 103 -9.31 -11.20 2.16
C VAL A 103 -9.72 -11.84 0.84
N GLU A 104 -10.00 -13.14 0.83
CA GLU A 104 -10.47 -13.96 -0.30
C GLU A 104 -11.72 -13.39 -0.97
N GLU A 105 -12.59 -12.73 -0.21
CA GLU A 105 -13.80 -12.08 -0.69
C GLU A 105 -13.50 -10.89 -1.63
N LEU A 106 -12.28 -10.34 -1.59
CA LEU A 106 -11.86 -9.21 -2.42
C LEU A 106 -11.37 -9.62 -3.81
N THR A 107 -11.50 -10.90 -4.18
CA THR A 107 -11.11 -11.39 -5.51
C THR A 107 -11.82 -10.59 -6.62
N GLY A 108 -11.05 -10.05 -7.55
CA GLY A 108 -11.55 -9.21 -8.65
C GLY A 108 -12.00 -7.81 -8.25
N VAL A 109 -11.83 -7.40 -6.99
CA VAL A 109 -12.19 -6.06 -6.50
C VAL A 109 -11.00 -5.14 -6.64
N HIS A 110 -11.12 -4.13 -7.51
CA HIS A 110 -10.00 -3.26 -7.86
C HIS A 110 -9.51 -2.40 -6.69
N CYS A 111 -8.20 -2.17 -6.59
CA CYS A 111 -7.63 -1.12 -5.75
C CYS A 111 -6.43 -0.43 -6.41
N ALA A 112 -6.00 0.73 -5.90
CA ALA A 112 -4.84 1.43 -6.45
C ALA A 112 -3.52 0.84 -5.94
N VAL A 113 -3.46 0.56 -4.64
CA VAL A 113 -2.29 0.01 -3.95
C VAL A 113 -2.76 -1.06 -2.98
N VAL A 114 -2.08 -2.19 -2.97
CA VAL A 114 -2.22 -3.20 -1.91
C VAL A 114 -1.00 -3.12 -0.99
N VAL A 115 -1.23 -3.24 0.32
CA VAL A 115 -0.20 -3.50 1.30
C VAL A 115 -0.45 -4.83 1.97
N CYS A 116 0.57 -5.68 2.04
CA CYS A 116 0.53 -6.95 2.76
C CYS A 116 1.30 -6.79 4.07
N GLN A 117 0.57 -6.69 5.20
CA GLN A 117 1.18 -6.48 6.52
C GLN A 117 1.43 -7.79 7.27
N ARG A 118 0.54 -8.77 7.15
CA ARG A 118 0.67 -10.06 7.83
C ARG A 118 0.15 -11.16 6.93
N VAL A 119 1.04 -12.04 6.50
CA VAL A 119 0.66 -13.26 5.78
C VAL A 119 1.00 -14.41 6.69
N TYR A 120 -0.02 -15.16 7.10
CA TYR A 120 0.15 -16.38 7.87
C TYR A 120 0.92 -17.40 7.02
N PRO A 121 1.85 -18.17 7.61
CA PRO A 121 2.52 -19.24 6.90
C PRO A 121 1.50 -20.18 6.22
N GLY A 122 1.66 -20.41 4.91
CA GLY A 122 0.76 -21.27 4.13
C GLY A 122 -0.38 -20.55 3.42
N PHE A 123 -0.56 -19.25 3.64
CA PHE A 123 -1.50 -18.42 2.86
C PHE A 123 -0.77 -17.72 1.72
N PHE A 124 -1.27 -17.92 0.51
CA PHE A 124 -0.72 -17.35 -0.72
C PHE A 124 -1.78 -16.45 -1.34
N TRP A 125 -1.57 -15.14 -1.24
CA TRP A 125 -2.51 -14.13 -1.73
C TRP A 125 -2.11 -13.59 -3.10
N GLU A 126 -1.10 -14.16 -3.78
CA GLU A 126 -0.59 -13.64 -5.04
C GLU A 126 -1.68 -13.53 -6.11
N ASP A 127 -2.45 -14.59 -6.34
CA ASP A 127 -3.51 -14.60 -7.35
C ASP A 127 -4.64 -13.62 -6.99
N LEU A 128 -4.95 -13.52 -5.70
CA LEU A 128 -5.91 -12.55 -5.18
C LEU A 128 -5.44 -11.13 -5.45
N ILE A 129 -4.21 -10.80 -5.05
CA ILE A 129 -3.61 -9.48 -5.25
C ILE A 129 -3.54 -9.16 -6.75
N ILE A 130 -3.18 -10.13 -7.60
CA ILE A 130 -3.18 -9.96 -9.05
C ILE A 130 -4.60 -9.63 -9.54
N SER A 131 -5.62 -10.33 -9.04
CA SER A 131 -7.03 -10.11 -9.41
C SER A 131 -7.56 -8.74 -8.97
N MET A 132 -7.09 -8.21 -7.83
CA MET A 132 -7.38 -6.84 -7.38
C MET A 132 -6.72 -5.76 -8.27
N ASN A 133 -5.84 -6.17 -9.18
CA ASN A 133 -5.19 -5.36 -10.20
C ASN A 133 -4.55 -4.03 -9.70
N PRO A 134 -3.80 -4.00 -8.59
CA PRO A 134 -3.17 -2.79 -8.09
C PRO A 134 -2.02 -2.27 -8.98
N LYS A 135 -1.73 -0.97 -8.89
CA LYS A 135 -0.56 -0.36 -9.53
C LYS A 135 0.73 -0.70 -8.79
N LEU A 136 0.67 -0.71 -7.45
CA LEU A 136 1.76 -1.08 -6.56
C LEU A 136 1.29 -2.10 -5.53
N VAL A 137 2.18 -3.02 -5.20
CA VAL A 137 2.02 -3.91 -4.04
C VAL A 137 3.19 -3.67 -3.11
N LEU A 138 2.90 -3.16 -1.93
CA LEU A 138 3.87 -3.01 -0.85
C LEU A 138 3.79 -4.23 0.06
N GLN A 139 4.95 -4.74 0.44
CA GLN A 139 5.06 -5.84 1.37
C GLN A 139 5.91 -5.38 2.57
N GLU A 140 5.32 -5.45 3.77
CA GLU A 140 5.94 -4.98 5.01
C GLU A 140 6.20 -6.18 5.97
N ASP A 141 7.46 -6.33 6.44
CA ASP A 141 7.91 -7.14 7.60
C ASP A 141 7.77 -8.69 7.54
N LEU A 142 8.38 -9.49 8.44
CA LEU A 142 9.82 -9.69 8.77
C LEU A 142 10.24 -11.18 8.67
N HIS A 143 9.32 -12.11 8.39
CA HIS A 143 9.58 -13.56 8.21
C HIS A 143 8.42 -14.27 7.49
N GLY A 144 7.18 -13.74 7.57
CA GLY A 144 5.98 -14.36 7.00
C GLY A 144 5.69 -13.98 5.54
N CYS A 145 5.88 -12.70 5.18
CA CYS A 145 5.54 -12.22 3.84
C CYS A 145 6.64 -12.51 2.80
N GLU A 146 7.90 -12.75 3.20
CA GLU A 146 9.08 -12.84 2.32
C GLU A 146 8.97 -13.87 1.19
N ARG A 147 8.09 -14.87 1.37
CA ARG A 147 7.87 -15.94 0.41
C ARG A 147 6.97 -15.54 -0.75
N GLN A 148 6.31 -14.38 -0.71
CA GLN A 148 5.40 -14.00 -1.78
C GLN A 148 6.16 -13.71 -3.08
N LYS A 149 5.83 -14.48 -4.12
CA LYS A 149 6.44 -14.37 -5.43
C LYS A 149 5.41 -13.82 -6.41
N LEU A 150 5.20 -12.51 -6.40
CA LEU A 150 4.47 -11.80 -7.47
C LEU A 150 5.27 -11.75 -8.81
N ARG A 151 6.26 -12.64 -8.99
CA ARG A 151 7.15 -12.66 -10.14
C ARG A 151 6.47 -13.42 -11.29
N GLY A 152 5.89 -12.66 -12.22
CA GLY A 152 5.21 -13.15 -13.43
C GLY A 152 5.01 -12.01 -14.42
N LYS A 153 4.31 -12.22 -15.55
CA LYS A 153 4.13 -11.20 -16.61
C LYS A 153 3.57 -9.85 -16.14
N HIS A 154 2.96 -9.78 -14.96
CA HIS A 154 2.22 -8.60 -14.49
C HIS A 154 3.01 -7.66 -13.56
N TYR A 155 3.86 -8.19 -12.66
CA TYR A 155 4.57 -7.39 -11.65
C TYR A 155 6.08 -7.60 -11.64
N VAL A 156 6.82 -6.56 -11.26
CA VAL A 156 8.28 -6.56 -11.09
C VAL A 156 8.69 -5.82 -9.82
N ARG A 157 9.72 -6.30 -9.13
CA ARG A 157 10.30 -5.57 -7.98
C ARG A 157 10.81 -4.20 -8.45
N ASN A 158 10.59 -3.15 -7.65
CA ASN A 158 11.00 -1.81 -8.02
C ASN A 158 11.61 -1.00 -6.86
N TRP A 159 12.93 -0.93 -6.84
CA TRP A 159 13.71 -0.13 -5.91
C TRP A 159 13.73 1.38 -6.22
N SER A 160 13.48 1.80 -7.46
CA SER A 160 13.42 3.23 -7.78
C SER A 160 12.19 3.86 -7.12
N LYS A 161 11.06 3.14 -7.08
CA LYS A 161 9.83 3.60 -6.43
C LYS A 161 9.93 3.64 -4.91
N ILE A 162 10.67 2.72 -4.30
CA ILE A 162 11.02 2.79 -2.88
C ILE A 162 11.70 4.13 -2.55
N ARG A 163 12.71 4.51 -3.36
CA ARG A 163 13.41 5.80 -3.20
C ARG A 163 12.51 7.00 -3.50
N HIS A 164 11.75 6.93 -4.59
CA HIS A 164 10.85 8.00 -5.02
C HIS A 164 9.82 8.36 -3.95
N PHE A 165 9.19 7.37 -3.33
CA PHE A 165 8.23 7.59 -2.24
C PHE A 165 8.88 7.68 -0.86
N ASN A 166 10.21 7.70 -0.78
CA ASN A 166 10.97 7.76 0.47
C ASN A 166 10.52 6.70 1.51
N LEU A 167 10.21 5.48 1.04
CA LEU A 167 9.76 4.40 1.91
C LEU A 167 10.91 3.92 2.80
N LYS A 168 10.61 3.67 4.08
CA LYS A 168 11.58 3.29 5.10
C LYS A 168 11.37 1.84 5.55
N PRO A 169 12.42 1.02 5.73
CA PRO A 169 12.33 -0.27 6.40
C PRO A 169 11.69 -0.16 7.79
N PHE A 170 10.93 -1.18 8.20
CA PHE A 170 10.21 -1.18 9.48
C PHE A 170 11.13 -1.36 10.70
N ARG A 171 12.27 -2.03 10.54
CA ARG A 171 13.28 -2.14 11.60
C ARG A 171 14.67 -1.81 11.05
N PRO A 172 15.35 -0.78 11.57
CA PRO A 172 16.80 -0.67 11.41
C PRO A 172 17.44 -1.65 12.40
N TRP A 173 17.76 -2.88 11.98
CA TRP A 173 18.58 -3.76 12.82
C TRP A 173 20.04 -3.28 12.78
N PRO A 174 20.66 -2.96 13.93
CA PRO A 174 22.06 -2.52 13.98
C PRO A 174 23.04 -3.60 13.50
N ILE A 175 22.66 -4.87 13.62
CA ILE A 175 23.53 -6.04 13.44
C ILE A 175 23.46 -6.61 12.01
N PHE A 176 22.41 -6.28 11.26
CA PHE A 176 22.26 -6.63 9.84
C PHE A 176 22.22 -5.35 8.99
N PRO A 177 23.36 -4.68 8.80
CA PRO A 177 23.44 -3.50 7.95
C PRO A 177 23.14 -3.90 6.49
N GLY A 178 21.88 -3.81 6.09
CA GLY A 178 21.45 -4.16 4.73
C GLY A 178 20.11 -4.88 4.63
N GLU A 179 19.48 -5.29 5.73
CA GLU A 179 18.19 -5.97 5.66
C GLU A 179 17.09 -4.98 5.19
N LYS A 180 16.65 -5.18 3.95
CA LYS A 180 15.52 -4.45 3.37
C LYS A 180 14.29 -5.34 3.50
N ASN A 181 13.68 -5.36 4.68
CA ASN A 181 12.38 -6.00 4.93
C ASN A 181 11.20 -5.33 4.16
N LEU A 182 11.53 -4.46 3.21
CA LEU A 182 10.63 -3.68 2.41
C LEU A 182 10.76 -4.11 0.96
N ILE A 183 9.70 -4.72 0.43
CA ILE A 183 9.63 -5.10 -0.99
C ILE A 183 8.46 -4.35 -1.61
N LEU A 184 8.75 -3.61 -2.67
CA LEU A 184 7.74 -2.95 -3.48
C LEU A 184 7.70 -3.59 -4.87
N TRP A 185 6.54 -4.11 -5.23
CA TRP A 185 6.25 -4.62 -6.56
C TRP A 185 5.43 -3.60 -7.34
N ARG A 186 5.71 -3.51 -8.63
CA ARG A 186 5.10 -2.57 -9.55
C ARG A 186 4.49 -3.31 -10.73
N ARG A 187 3.26 -2.97 -11.10
CA ARG A 187 2.64 -3.45 -12.34
C ARG A 187 3.44 -2.96 -13.55
N ARG A 188 3.63 -3.78 -14.59
CA ARG A 188 4.54 -3.45 -15.71
C ARG A 188 4.08 -2.27 -16.56
N ASP A 189 2.77 -2.16 -16.76
CA ASP A 189 2.09 -1.05 -17.43
C ASP A 189 1.99 0.21 -16.54
N PHE A 190 2.32 0.11 -15.25
CA PHE A 190 2.40 1.26 -14.37
C PHE A 190 3.72 2.01 -14.57
N GLY A 191 3.74 2.84 -15.60
CA GLY A 191 4.68 3.93 -15.76
C GLY A 191 4.04 5.21 -15.26
N GLU A 192 4.51 5.75 -14.14
CA GLU A 192 4.36 7.19 -13.97
C GLU A 192 5.10 7.85 -15.13
N LYS A 193 4.47 8.82 -15.79
CA LYS A 193 5.24 9.85 -16.50
C LYS A 193 6.22 10.34 -15.45
N GLN A 194 7.51 10.06 -15.63
CA GLN A 194 8.49 10.81 -14.88
C GLN A 194 8.10 12.26 -15.14
N GLU A 195 7.78 13.02 -14.09
CA GLU A 195 8.15 14.42 -14.18
C GLU A 195 9.61 14.37 -14.58
N GLU A 196 9.88 14.75 -15.83
CA GLU A 196 11.20 15.08 -16.32
C GLU A 196 11.70 16.26 -15.47
N SER A 197 12.02 15.97 -14.22
CA SER A 197 12.60 16.90 -13.28
C SER A 197 14.06 17.06 -13.70
N GLY A 198 14.26 17.81 -14.77
CA GLY A 198 15.46 18.61 -15.06
C GLY A 198 16.82 17.92 -15.15
N LYS A 199 16.95 16.61 -14.90
CA LYS A 199 18.26 15.98 -14.69
C LYS A 199 19.09 15.74 -15.95
N PHE A 200 18.51 15.95 -17.13
CA PHE A 200 19.24 15.91 -18.41
C PHE A 200 19.17 17.21 -19.21
N ARG A 201 18.58 18.28 -18.66
CA ARG A 201 18.54 19.58 -19.36
C ARG A 201 19.92 20.26 -19.42
N TRP A 202 20.80 19.95 -18.46
CA TRP A 202 22.20 20.41 -18.48
C TRP A 202 23.06 19.64 -19.51
N LEU A 203 22.85 18.32 -19.63
CA LEU A 203 23.56 17.48 -20.61
C LEU A 203 23.20 17.86 -22.05
N LYS A 204 21.93 18.23 -22.29
CA LYS A 204 21.49 18.74 -23.60
C LYS A 204 22.13 20.10 -23.96
N ARG A 205 22.34 20.99 -22.98
CA ARG A 205 23.05 22.27 -23.19
C ARG A 205 24.55 22.10 -23.48
N LEU A 206 25.19 21.06 -22.95
CA LEU A 206 26.60 20.77 -23.26
C LEU A 206 26.78 20.25 -24.68
N CYS A 207 25.88 19.39 -25.17
CA CYS A 207 25.94 18.91 -26.55
C CYS A 207 25.65 20.02 -27.59
N GLU A 208 24.79 20.99 -27.26
CA GLU A 208 24.50 22.15 -28.13
C GLU A 208 25.65 23.19 -28.14
N SER A 209 26.57 23.14 -27.18
CA SER A 209 27.77 24.00 -27.12
C SER A 209 28.98 23.42 -27.86
N PHE A 210 28.92 22.17 -28.33
CA PHE A 210 30.02 21.52 -29.07
C PHE A 210 29.76 21.41 -30.58
N ILE A 211 28.62 21.91 -31.06
CA ILE A 211 28.27 21.99 -32.49
C ILE A 211 27.98 23.46 -32.84
N GLY A 212 28.87 24.34 -32.39
CA GLY A 212 28.98 25.74 -32.80
C GLY A 212 30.42 26.03 -33.16
#